data_AF-A0A7J4AA54-F1
#
_entry.id   AF-A0A7J4AA54-F1
#
_cell.length_a   1.000
_cell.length_b   1.000
_cell.length_c   1.000
_cell.angle_alpha   90.00
_cell.angle_beta   90.00
_cell.angle_gamma   90.00
#
_symmetry.space_group_name_H-M   'P 1'
#
loop_
_entity.id
_entity.type
_entity.pdbx_description
1 polymer ?
#
loop_
_entity_poly.entity_id
_entity_poly.type
_entity_poly.pdbx_seq_one_letter_code
_entity_poly.pdbx_strand_id
1 'polypeptide(L)' 'MEIINTLRNGPKSVSEIVKETSFEQSRVSHNLKCLMDCGFVERRRNGKYIIYSLNKDTIYSFTRSNR' A
#
# COMPACT_ATOMS: atom_id res chain seq x y z
N MET A 1 3.63 -8.00 7.38
CA MET A 1 3.69 -6.89 6.38
C MET A 1 3.25 -7.39 5.00
N GLU A 2 2.09 -8.04 4.89
CA GLU A 2 1.68 -8.67 3.62
C GLU A 2 1.26 -7.66 2.56
N ILE A 3 0.48 -6.63 2.91
CA ILE A 3 0.00 -5.61 1.95
C ILE A 3 1.15 -4.88 1.24
N ILE A 4 2.22 -4.55 1.97
CA ILE A 4 3.42 -3.92 1.38
C ILE A 4 4.09 -4.90 0.40
N ASN A 5 4.14 -6.19 0.74
CA ASN A 5 4.71 -7.21 -0.14
C ASN A 5 3.86 -7.40 -1.42
N THR A 6 2.53 -7.35 -1.29
CA THR A 6 1.59 -7.36 -2.41
C THR A 6 1.84 -6.17 -3.34
N LEU A 7 1.99 -4.97 -2.78
CA LEU A 7 2.24 -3.73 -3.51
C LEU A 7 3.67 -3.62 -4.06
N ARG A 8 4.62 -4.40 -3.52
CA ARG A 8 5.98 -4.52 -4.06
C ARG A 8 6.00 -5.20 -5.43
N ASN A 9 5.05 -6.11 -5.68
CA ASN A 9 4.88 -6.77 -6.97
C ASN A 9 4.20 -5.87 -8.01
N GLY A 10 3.60 -4.75 -7.59
CA GLY A 10 2.99 -3.77 -8.49
C GLY A 10 1.83 -3.02 -7.85
N PRO A 11 1.36 -1.95 -8.52
CA PRO A 11 0.20 -1.19 -8.08
C PRO A 11 -1.09 -2.04 -8.13
N LYS A 12 -1.89 -2.03 -7.06
CA LYS A 12 -3.08 -2.88 -6.92
C LYS A 12 -4.25 -2.16 -6.27
N SER A 13 -5.47 -2.56 -6.60
CA SER A 13 -6.69 -2.11 -5.93
C SER A 13 -6.94 -2.82 -4.61
N VAL A 14 -7.80 -2.25 -3.75
CA VAL A 14 -8.23 -2.88 -2.49
C VAL A 14 -8.77 -4.29 -2.74
N SER A 15 -9.56 -4.49 -3.80
CA SER A 15 -10.14 -5.78 -4.13
C SER A 15 -9.08 -6.82 -4.54
N GLU A 16 -8.02 -6.41 -5.23
CA GLU A 16 -6.91 -7.31 -5.57
C GLU A 16 -6.09 -7.67 -4.33
N ILE A 17 -5.82 -6.69 -3.45
CA ILE A 17 -5.10 -6.94 -2.20
C ILE A 17 -5.89 -7.90 -1.31
N VAL A 18 -7.20 -7.69 -1.15
CA VAL A 18 -8.10 -8.60 -0.42
C VAL A 18 -8.03 -10.02 -0.97
N LYS A 19 -8.04 -10.18 -2.30
CA LYS A 19 -7.93 -11.50 -2.95
C LYS A 19 -6.58 -12.17 -2.71
N GLU A 20 -5.49 -11.41 -2.77
CA GLU A 20 -4.14 -11.96 -2.59
C GLU A 20 -3.79 -12.26 -1.13
N THR A 21 -4.22 -11.41 -0.19
CA THR A 21 -3.95 -11.61 1.24
C THR A 21 -5.03 -12.44 1.93
N SER A 22 -6.13 -12.78 1.26
CA SER A 22 -7.31 -13.42 1.83
C SER A 22 -7.83 -12.72 3.10
N PHE A 23 -7.64 -11.40 3.19
CA PHE A 23 -8.05 -10.61 4.35
C PHE A 23 -9.36 -9.89 4.10
N GLU A 24 -10.12 -9.69 5.16
CA GLU A 24 -11.31 -8.84 5.15
C GLU A 24 -11.00 -7.45 4.62
N GLN A 25 -11.92 -6.93 3.79
CA GLN A 25 -11.78 -5.61 3.17
C GLN A 25 -11.62 -4.49 4.19
N SER A 26 -12.29 -4.59 5.34
CA SER A 26 -12.17 -3.64 6.45
C SER A 26 -10.74 -3.57 6.99
N ARG A 27 -10.10 -4.74 7.18
CA ARG A 27 -8.72 -4.86 7.65
C ARG A 27 -7.73 -4.31 6.64
N VAL A 28 -7.94 -4.59 5.36
CA VAL A 28 -7.10 -4.05 4.27
C VAL A 28 -7.23 -2.53 4.19
N SER A 29 -8.45 -2.00 4.24
CA SER A 29 -8.70 -0.55 4.19
C SER A 29 -8.08 0.18 5.38
N HIS A 30 -8.23 -0.36 6.59
CA HIS A 30 -7.62 0.20 7.80
C HIS A 30 -6.09 0.25 7.69
N ASN A 31 -5.47 -0.85 7.28
CA ASN A 31 -4.01 -0.90 7.11
C ASN A 31 -3.53 0.04 6.01
N LEU A 32 -4.22 0.10 4.87
CA LEU A 32 -3.88 1.03 3.78
C LEU A 32 -4.00 2.49 4.20
N LYS A 33 -4.97 2.81 5.07
CA LYS A 33 -5.10 4.15 5.64
C LYS A 33 -3.92 4.50 6.53
N CYS A 34 -3.55 3.63 7.47
CA CYS A 34 -2.35 3.83 8.30
C CYS A 34 -1.09 3.98 7.44
N LEU A 35 -0.93 3.15 6.39
CA LEU A 35 0.22 3.25 5.49
C LEU A 35 0.23 4.54 4.67
N MET A 36 -0.93 5.07 4.27
CA MET A 36 -1.03 6.38 3.61
C MET A 36 -0.70 7.50 4.57
N ASP A 37 -1.24 7.46 5.79
CA ASP A 37 -1.03 8.47 6.82
C ASP A 37 0.45 8.54 7.21
N CYS A 38 1.16 7.40 7.22
CA CYS A 38 2.60 7.33 7.39
C CYS A 38 3.41 7.65 6.10
N GLY A 39 2.74 7.88 4.97
CA GLY A 39 3.37 8.19 3.68
C GLY A 39 4.01 7.01 2.95
N PHE A 40 3.87 5.76 3.42
CA PHE A 40 4.47 4.58 2.79
C PHE A 40 3.78 4.15 1.49
N VAL A 41 2.50 4.46 1.33
CA VAL A 41 1.73 4.14 0.12
C VAL A 41 1.04 5.38 -0.40
N GLU A 42 0.94 5.47 -1.71
CA GLU A 42 0.14 6.47 -2.40
C GLU A 42 -1.07 5.79 -3.03
N ARG A 43 -2.11 6.59 -3.28
CA ARG A 43 -3.29 6.13 -4.01
C ARG A 43 -3.54 7.00 -5.23
N ARG A 44 -3.87 6.36 -6.35
CA ARG A 44 -4.29 7.01 -7.58
C ARG A 44 -5.67 6.50 -7.97
N ARG A 45 -6.55 7.42 -8.35
CA ARG A 45 -7.83 7.05 -8.94
C ARG A 45 -7.62 6.71 -10.41
N ASN A 46 -7.96 5.49 -10.80
CA ASN A 46 -7.98 5.03 -12.18
C ASN A 46 -9.44 4.72 -12.58
N GLY A 47 -10.11 5.72 -13.16
CA GLY A 47 -11.53 5.65 -13.51
C GLY A 47 -12.42 5.48 -12.28
N LYS A 48 -13.04 4.29 -12.15
CA LYS A 48 -13.91 3.89 -11.03
C LYS A 48 -13.15 3.22 -9.88
N TYR A 49 -11.89 2.83 -10.09
CA TYR A 49 -11.10 2.08 -9.11
C TYR A 49 -10.05 2.97 -8.46
N ILE A 50 -9.73 2.67 -7.19
CA ILE A 50 -8.59 3.27 -6.49
C ILE A 50 -7.46 2.24 -6.51
N ILE A 51 -6.35 2.64 -7.10
CA ILE A 51 -5.13 1.85 -7.20
C ILE A 51 -4.14 2.39 -6.17
N TYR A 52 -3.58 1.49 -5.37
CA TYR A 52 -2.57 1.78 -4.38
C TYR A 52 -1.20 1.38 -4.90
N SER A 53 -0.17 2.14 -4.58
CA SER A 53 1.23 1.83 -4.90
C SER A 53 2.14 2.19 -3.75
N LEU A 54 3.30 1.53 -3.66
CA LEU A 54 4.33 1.90 -2.69
C LEU A 54 4.94 3.25 -3.07
N ASN A 55 4.98 4.17 -2.11
CA ASN A 55 5.69 5.42 -2.25
C ASN A 55 7.20 5.16 -2.06
N LYS A 56 7.96 5.22 -3.16
CA LYS A 56 9.39 4.89 -3.15
C LYS A 56 10.21 5.91 -2.37
N ASP A 57 9.81 7.18 -2.36
CA ASP A 57 10.51 8.26 -1.65
C ASP A 57 10.53 8.06 -0.13
N THR A 58 9.42 7.57 0.43
CA THR A 58 9.30 7.33 1.88
C THR A 58 10.12 6.12 2.32
N ILE A 59 10.19 5.07 1.48
CA ILE A 59 11.01 3.89 1.77
C ILE A 59 12.50 4.25 1.76
N TYR A 60 12.94 5.13 0.84
CA TYR A 60 14.34 5.60 0.81
C TYR A 60 14.68 6.55 1.96
N SER A 61 13.71 7.31 2.46
CA SER A 61 13.94 8.24 3.58
C SER A 61 14.27 7.52 4.89
N PHE A 62 13.72 6.32 5.11
CA PHE A 62 14.02 5.53 6.31
C PHE A 62 15.33 4.74 6.21
N THR A 63 15.83 4.45 4.99
CA THR A 63 17.10 3.71 4.82
C THR A 63 18.34 4.58 4.93
N ARG A 64 18.19 5.89 5.17
CA ARG A 64 19.30 6.86 5.23
C ARG A 64 19.37 7.67 6.52
N SER A 65 19.15 7.03 7.67
CA SER A 65 19.58 7.60 8.96
C SER A 65 19.91 6.50 9.97
N ASN A 66 20.88 5.66 9.66
CA ASN A 66 21.69 5.01 10.68
C ASN A 66 23.12 4.83 10.13
N ARG A 67 23.90 5.90 10.19
CA ARG A 67 25.35 5.85 10.12
C ARG A 67 25.91 6.81 11.14
#